data_AF-A0A1J3D130-F1
#
_entry.id   AF-A0A1J3D130-F1
#
_cell.length_a   1.000
_cell.length_b   1.000
_cell.length_c   1.000
_cell.angle_alpha   90.00
_cell.angle_beta   90.00
_cell.angle_gamma   90.00
#
_symmetry.space_group_name_H-M   'P 1'
#
loop_
_entity.id
_entity.type
_entity.pdbx_description
1 polymer ?
#
loop_
_entity_poly.entity_id
_entity_poly.type
_entity_poly.pdbx_seq_one_letter_code
_entity_poly.pdbx_strand_id
1 'polypeptide(L)'
;MSLLLSKLSSRKAHALRHLTTRFFSTSFRNGDVEITNFCGWSFATEKKEMGTIGSSNGWVATLKDGVVCLQDDLNPNASDTNPKRISLPPLVTLPRCQTQIVTNLAMSSSSPEDEDCVVAVKFLGPQLSFCRPARGNSEWTNVRIADSSFFNSHVMYSERDEMFSMPSSEGNYIGSWDIGEHIHNRKVLKLRYRNLPKLVQKEWELLDSCFRSEHLVESRFTGETFLVKWYTKRNSDNNNGKMRTERFFVFNTDEEGNAVYTRDIGDLCIQLSKAETFCLPARFIDGYDNYINFLGTDHLGSGSVANTLTDNYDYAFSSSGTPPYWIPRKKKID
;
A
#
# COMPACT_ATOMS: atom_id res chain seq x y z
N MET A 1 -11.10 -26.58 -44.94
CA MET A 1 -12.45 -26.91 -45.44
C MET A 1 -12.98 -28.06 -44.60
N SER A 2 -14.03 -27.82 -43.80
CA SER A 2 -15.40 -28.30 -44.11
C SER A 2 -15.55 -29.80 -43.80
N LEU A 3 -16.47 -30.33 -43.02
CA LEU A 3 -17.62 -29.84 -42.28
C LEU A 3 -18.07 -31.07 -41.48
N LEU A 4 -18.24 -30.98 -40.16
CA LEU A 4 -19.17 -31.84 -39.42
C LEU A 4 -19.55 -31.12 -38.13
N LEU A 5 -20.37 -30.10 -38.33
CA LEU A 5 -21.24 -29.49 -37.33
C LEU A 5 -22.68 -29.90 -37.65
N SER A 6 -23.37 -30.48 -36.68
CA SER A 6 -24.80 -30.36 -36.38
C SER A 6 -25.22 -31.62 -35.61
N LYS A 7 -25.97 -31.62 -34.52
CA LYS A 7 -26.75 -30.58 -33.81
C LYS A 7 -27.18 -31.22 -32.47
N LEU A 8 -27.56 -30.35 -31.52
CA LEU A 8 -28.24 -30.57 -30.21
C LEU A 8 -27.27 -30.83 -29.03
N SER A 9 -27.30 -30.10 -27.92
CA SER A 9 -28.19 -29.03 -27.40
C SER A 9 -27.48 -28.45 -26.16
N SER A 10 -26.97 -27.21 -26.20
CA SER A 10 -27.65 -25.97 -25.75
C SER A 10 -28.02 -25.95 -24.26
N ARG A 11 -27.45 -24.97 -23.54
CA ARG A 11 -27.68 -24.56 -22.13
C ARG A 11 -26.89 -25.29 -21.05
N LYS A 12 -25.57 -25.02 -20.96
CA LYS A 12 -24.80 -24.95 -19.69
C LYS A 12 -23.32 -24.51 -19.82
N ALA A 13 -22.82 -24.24 -21.02
CA ALA A 13 -21.38 -23.97 -21.24
C ALA A 13 -21.03 -22.51 -21.58
N HIS A 14 -21.83 -21.52 -21.16
CA HIS A 14 -21.60 -20.10 -21.53
C HIS A 14 -21.13 -19.19 -20.36
N ALA A 15 -20.69 -19.77 -19.23
CA ALA A 15 -20.28 -18.99 -18.04
C ALA A 15 -18.76 -18.96 -17.78
N LEU A 16 -17.90 -19.40 -18.72
CA LEU A 16 -16.47 -19.58 -18.40
C LEU A 16 -15.46 -19.02 -19.42
N ARG A 17 -15.84 -18.05 -20.28
CA ARG A 17 -14.93 -17.55 -21.33
C ARG A 17 -14.83 -16.02 -21.52
N HIS A 18 -15.12 -15.23 -20.49
CA HIS A 18 -14.76 -13.81 -20.49
C HIS A 18 -13.89 -13.46 -19.28
N LEU A 19 -12.64 -13.93 -19.31
CA LEU A 19 -11.54 -13.35 -18.55
C LEU A 19 -10.91 -12.27 -19.41
N THR A 20 -11.52 -11.09 -19.44
CA THR A 20 -10.82 -9.86 -19.82
C THR A 20 -10.27 -9.24 -18.55
N THR A 21 -9.19 -9.82 -18.05
CA THR A 21 -8.30 -9.20 -17.07
C THR A 21 -7.75 -7.93 -17.70
N ARG A 22 -8.08 -6.74 -17.17
CA ARG A 22 -7.34 -5.52 -17.50
C ARG A 22 -5.96 -5.64 -16.87
N PHE A 23 -5.05 -6.26 -17.61
CA PHE A 23 -3.63 -6.27 -17.27
C PHE A 23 -3.09 -4.83 -17.36
N PHE A 24 -2.56 -4.31 -16.26
CA PHE A 24 -1.60 -3.22 -16.31
C PHE A 24 -0.25 -3.79 -16.74
N SER A 25 -0.10 -4.00 -18.04
CA SER A 25 1.18 -4.33 -18.66
C SER A 25 1.90 -3.01 -18.98
N THR A 26 2.94 -2.68 -18.21
CA THR A 26 3.96 -1.74 -18.69
C THR A 26 4.88 -2.50 -19.64
N SER A 27 4.59 -2.43 -20.94
CA SER A 27 5.51 -2.95 -21.94
C SER A 27 6.63 -1.93 -22.18
N PHE A 28 7.87 -2.28 -21.84
CA PHE A 28 9.05 -1.50 -22.23
C PHE A 28 9.49 -1.97 -23.61
N ARG A 29 9.27 -1.15 -24.65
CA ARG A 29 9.98 -1.25 -25.91
C ARG A 29 10.73 0.05 -26.19
N ASN A 30 11.88 -0.11 -26.82
CA ASN A 30 12.95 0.86 -27.02
C ASN A 30 12.47 2.28 -27.36
N GLY A 31 13.12 3.26 -26.74
CA GLY A 31 13.35 4.58 -27.33
C GLY A 31 12.37 5.67 -26.93
N ASP A 32 11.06 5.41 -26.94
CA ASP A 32 10.06 6.47 -26.79
C ASP A 32 9.01 6.11 -25.73
N VAL A 33 8.89 6.97 -24.72
CA VAL A 33 7.93 6.82 -23.62
C VAL A 33 6.58 7.38 -24.09
N GLU A 34 5.77 6.55 -24.73
CA GLU A 34 4.32 6.80 -24.84
C GLU A 34 3.63 6.28 -23.57
N ILE A 35 3.40 7.18 -22.62
CA ILE A 35 2.51 6.94 -21.47
C ILE A 35 1.08 7.06 -21.98
N THR A 36 0.52 5.98 -22.55
CA THR A 36 -0.90 5.96 -22.88
C THR A 36 -1.71 5.71 -21.61
N ASN A 37 -2.27 6.79 -21.06
CA ASN A 37 -3.34 6.86 -20.06
C ASN A 37 -3.11 6.10 -18.75
N PHE A 38 -2.15 6.59 -17.96
CA PHE A 38 -2.31 6.57 -16.50
C PHE A 38 -3.41 7.55 -16.11
N CYS A 39 -4.37 7.10 -15.31
CA CYS A 39 -5.52 7.86 -14.82
C CYS A 39 -5.24 9.35 -14.59
N GLY A 40 -5.58 10.24 -15.53
CA GLY A 40 -5.78 11.68 -15.31
C GLY A 40 -4.78 12.39 -14.41
N TRP A 41 -3.49 12.05 -14.47
CA TRP A 41 -2.44 12.89 -13.90
C TRP A 41 -2.06 13.89 -14.98
N SER A 42 -2.63 15.09 -14.91
CA SER A 42 -2.02 16.24 -15.58
C SER A 42 -0.71 16.53 -14.88
N PHE A 43 0.38 16.01 -15.45
CA PHE A 43 1.73 16.35 -15.02
C PHE A 43 2.01 17.79 -15.45
N ALA A 44 1.91 18.73 -14.50
CA ALA A 44 2.72 19.93 -14.60
C ALA A 44 4.17 19.49 -14.41
N THR A 45 4.92 19.47 -15.51
CA THR A 45 6.39 19.40 -15.51
C THR A 45 6.93 20.72 -14.96
N GLU A 46 6.84 20.88 -13.65
CA GLU A 46 7.66 21.81 -12.89
C GLU A 46 8.45 20.97 -11.88
N LYS A 47 9.73 21.29 -11.70
CA LYS A 47 10.57 20.78 -10.61
C LYS A 47 9.84 21.04 -9.28
N LYS A 48 9.01 20.09 -8.84
CA LYS A 48 8.23 20.19 -7.63
C LYS A 48 9.09 19.62 -6.50
N GLU A 49 9.40 20.45 -5.51
CA GLU A 49 9.95 19.99 -4.23
C GLU A 49 9.15 18.76 -3.80
N MET A 50 9.79 17.59 -3.66
CA MET A 50 9.05 16.43 -3.18
C MET A 50 8.72 16.68 -1.70
N GLY A 51 7.42 16.76 -1.42
CA GLY A 51 6.89 16.92 -0.07
C GLY A 51 7.02 15.64 0.75
N THR A 52 6.24 15.52 1.83
CA THR A 52 6.13 14.28 2.61
C THR A 52 5.87 13.07 1.72
N ILE A 53 6.67 12.02 1.85
CA ILE A 53 6.61 10.77 1.06
C ILE A 53 6.08 9.57 1.84
N GLY A 54 5.86 9.71 3.15
CA GLY A 54 5.34 8.66 4.01
C GLY A 54 5.58 8.92 5.48
N SER A 55 5.10 7.99 6.30
CA SER A 55 5.38 7.93 7.74
C SER A 55 5.45 6.49 8.20
N SER A 56 6.24 6.24 9.23
CA SER A 56 6.42 4.93 9.86
C SER A 56 6.86 5.12 11.31
N ASN A 57 6.28 4.34 12.23
CA ASN A 57 6.59 4.38 13.66
C ASN A 57 6.64 5.80 14.30
N GLY A 58 5.82 6.72 13.80
CA GLY A 58 5.73 8.10 14.28
C GLY A 58 6.79 9.07 13.76
N TRP A 59 7.63 8.62 12.83
CA TRP A 59 8.49 9.45 12.00
C TRP A 59 7.81 9.77 10.68
N VAL A 60 8.03 10.98 10.19
CA VAL A 60 7.58 11.47 8.90
C VAL A 60 8.78 11.57 7.98
N ALA A 61 8.69 11.02 6.78
CA ALA A 61 9.76 11.15 5.81
C ALA A 61 9.40 12.16 4.71
N THR A 62 10.38 12.96 4.34
CA THR A 62 10.32 13.91 3.22
C THR A 62 11.43 13.57 2.23
N LEU A 63 11.23 13.91 0.95
CA LEU A 63 12.25 13.68 -0.08
C LEU A 63 12.58 14.98 -0.78
N LYS A 64 13.76 15.56 -0.57
CA LYS A 64 14.15 16.81 -1.23
C LYS A 64 15.46 16.59 -1.98
N ASP A 65 15.49 16.98 -3.25
CA ASP A 65 16.68 16.87 -4.12
C ASP A 65 17.33 15.47 -4.11
N GLY A 66 16.50 14.42 -4.08
CA GLY A 66 16.96 13.02 -4.05
C GLY A 66 17.40 12.51 -2.67
N VAL A 67 17.31 13.34 -1.63
CA VAL A 67 17.68 13.00 -0.25
C VAL A 67 16.42 12.78 0.60
N VAL A 68 16.33 11.61 1.21
CA VAL A 68 15.27 11.29 2.18
C VAL A 68 15.68 11.83 3.56
N CYS A 69 14.78 12.53 4.23
CA CYS A 69 14.97 13.00 5.60
C CYS A 69 13.83 12.49 6.48
N LEU A 70 14.18 11.81 7.58
CA LEU A 70 13.26 11.40 8.64
C LEU A 70 13.16 12.52 9.67
N GLN A 71 11.94 12.91 10.00
CA GLN A 71 11.65 14.01 10.92
C GLN A 71 10.58 13.57 11.92
N ASP A 72 10.69 14.00 13.16
CA ASP A 72 9.71 13.71 14.21
C ASP A 72 8.82 14.88 14.61
N ASP A 73 9.14 16.08 14.13
CA ASP A 73 8.48 17.34 14.44
C ASP A 73 7.20 17.59 13.65
N LEU A 74 7.05 16.87 12.54
CA LEU A 74 5.81 16.81 11.77
C LEU A 74 4.77 15.87 12.39
N ASN A 75 5.10 15.20 13.49
CA ASN A 75 4.11 14.44 14.26
C ASN A 75 3.39 15.42 15.20
N PRO A 76 2.08 15.70 15.00
CA PRO A 76 1.33 16.62 15.86
C PRO A 76 1.25 16.15 17.32
N ASN A 77 1.63 14.90 17.60
CA ASN A 77 1.70 14.32 18.94
C ASN A 77 3.12 14.30 19.53
N ALA A 78 4.14 14.81 18.84
CA ALA A 78 5.50 14.88 19.38
C ALA A 78 5.61 16.04 20.39
N SER A 79 5.95 15.73 21.64
CA SER A 79 6.14 16.70 22.72
C SER A 79 7.57 17.23 22.80
N ASP A 80 8.38 17.06 21.74
CA ASP A 80 9.83 17.24 21.85
C ASP A 80 10.22 18.71 21.65
N THR A 81 10.92 19.28 22.62
CA THR A 81 11.44 20.66 22.59
C THR A 81 12.62 20.81 21.63
N ASN A 82 13.20 19.71 21.16
CA ASN A 82 14.27 19.70 20.17
C ASN A 82 13.99 18.67 19.05
N PRO A 83 13.42 19.10 17.90
CA PRO A 83 13.04 18.18 16.83
C PRO A 83 14.24 17.48 16.21
N LYS A 84 14.17 16.16 16.03
CA LYS A 84 15.22 15.36 15.43
C LYS A 84 15.00 15.21 13.93
N ARG A 85 16.10 15.34 13.18
CA ARG A 85 16.12 15.17 11.73
C ARG A 85 17.30 14.28 11.33
N ILE A 86 17.02 13.22 10.60
CA ILE A 86 18.03 12.27 10.13
C ILE A 86 17.98 12.26 8.60
N SER A 87 19.04 12.80 7.99
CA SER A 87 19.19 12.77 6.53
C SER A 87 19.86 11.47 6.13
N LEU A 88 19.22 10.74 5.22
CA LEU A 88 19.78 9.54 4.61
C LEU A 88 20.69 9.93 3.43
N PRO A 89 21.54 9.02 2.93
CA PRO A 89 22.34 9.27 1.74
C PRO A 89 21.46 9.63 0.53
N PRO A 90 22.00 10.29 -0.51
CA PRO A 90 21.28 10.49 -1.77
C PRO A 90 20.83 9.17 -2.40
N LEU A 91 19.59 9.12 -2.88
CA LEU A 91 19.03 7.93 -3.53
C LEU A 91 19.81 7.56 -4.80
N VAL A 92 20.09 6.27 -4.97
CA VAL A 92 20.75 5.72 -6.16
C VAL A 92 19.71 5.03 -7.04
N THR A 93 19.47 5.56 -8.24
CA THR A 93 18.54 4.94 -9.21
C THR A 93 19.23 3.80 -9.96
N LEU A 94 18.67 2.59 -9.89
CA LEU A 94 19.16 1.46 -10.68
C LEU A 94 18.82 1.63 -12.18
N PRO A 95 19.56 1.00 -13.11
CA PRO A 95 19.26 1.08 -14.54
C PRO A 95 17.82 0.68 -14.86
N ARG A 96 17.09 1.45 -15.69
CA ARG A 96 15.67 1.19 -16.02
C ARG A 96 14.72 1.22 -14.81
N CYS A 97 15.09 1.92 -13.74
CA CYS A 97 14.24 2.23 -12.59
C CYS A 97 14.02 3.75 -12.49
N GLN A 98 13.23 4.18 -11.51
CA GLN A 98 13.04 5.58 -11.16
C GLN A 98 12.89 5.71 -9.64
N THR A 99 13.36 6.82 -9.06
CA THR A 99 13.24 7.12 -7.62
C THR A 99 12.53 8.44 -7.33
N GLN A 100 11.78 8.97 -8.31
CA GLN A 100 11.04 10.24 -8.23
C GLN A 100 9.60 10.07 -7.74
N ILE A 101 9.04 8.87 -7.84
CA ILE A 101 7.70 8.53 -7.37
C ILE A 101 7.83 7.43 -6.32
N VAL A 102 7.70 7.82 -5.06
CA VAL A 102 7.65 6.91 -3.90
C VAL A 102 6.22 6.41 -3.71
N THR A 103 6.03 5.10 -3.53
CA THR A 103 4.72 4.55 -3.17
C THR A 103 4.48 4.70 -1.67
N ASN A 104 5.45 4.24 -0.85
CA ASN A 104 5.53 4.51 0.58
C ASN A 104 6.93 4.12 1.12
N LEU A 105 7.06 4.14 2.45
CA LEU A 105 8.22 3.61 3.18
C LEU A 105 7.77 2.85 4.43
N ALA A 106 8.68 2.06 4.99
CA ALA A 106 8.50 1.33 6.25
C ALA A 106 9.81 1.32 7.04
N MET A 107 9.71 1.17 8.36
CA MET A 107 10.86 1.08 9.27
C MET A 107 10.77 -0.14 10.16
N SER A 108 11.91 -0.82 10.35
CA SER A 108 11.97 -2.01 11.20
C SER A 108 11.85 -1.73 12.70
N SER A 109 12.21 -0.51 13.13
CA SER A 109 12.12 -0.05 14.51
C SER A 109 11.53 1.36 14.60
N SER A 110 11.03 1.73 15.77
CA SER A 110 10.60 3.11 16.08
C SER A 110 11.76 4.10 16.28
N SER A 111 12.98 3.58 16.38
CA SER A 111 14.18 4.35 16.70
C SER A 111 15.15 4.27 15.52
N PRO A 112 15.08 5.19 14.54
CA PRO A 112 16.03 5.24 13.41
C PRO A 112 17.48 5.48 13.84
N GLU A 113 17.68 5.92 15.08
CA GLU A 113 18.99 6.10 15.71
C GLU A 113 19.63 4.76 16.17
N ASP A 114 18.87 3.67 16.17
CA ASP A 114 19.43 2.34 16.47
C ASP A 114 20.21 1.79 15.26
N GLU A 115 21.38 1.21 15.51
CA GLU A 115 22.29 0.64 14.50
C GLU A 115 21.66 -0.47 13.63
N ASP A 116 20.65 -1.15 14.17
CA ASP A 116 19.92 -2.24 13.51
C ASP A 116 18.61 -1.77 12.87
N CYS A 117 18.22 -0.51 13.05
CA CYS A 117 17.04 0.04 12.40
C CYS A 117 17.29 0.18 10.90
N VAL A 118 16.35 -0.32 10.10
CA VAL A 118 16.39 -0.25 8.64
C VAL A 118 15.15 0.49 8.16
N VAL A 119 15.39 1.40 7.21
CA VAL A 119 14.35 2.09 6.45
C VAL A 119 14.28 1.45 5.07
N ALA A 120 13.09 1.02 4.69
CA ALA A 120 12.80 0.58 3.33
C ALA A 120 11.98 1.65 2.60
N VAL A 121 12.42 2.07 1.42
CA VAL A 121 11.70 2.99 0.54
C VAL A 121 11.29 2.24 -0.72
N LYS A 122 9.98 2.23 -1.00
CA LYS A 122 9.42 1.61 -2.20
C LYS A 122 9.08 2.69 -3.22
N PHE A 123 9.51 2.46 -4.47
CA PHE A 123 9.22 3.35 -5.59
C PHE A 123 8.20 2.73 -6.54
N LEU A 124 7.48 3.55 -7.29
CA LEU A 124 6.68 3.05 -8.40
C LEU A 124 7.62 2.34 -9.42
N GLY A 125 7.34 1.08 -9.73
CA GLY A 125 8.19 0.27 -10.59
C GLY A 125 9.08 -0.73 -9.83
N PRO A 126 10.20 -1.17 -10.43
CA PRO A 126 10.95 -2.33 -9.97
C PRO A 126 11.93 -2.07 -8.82
N GLN A 127 11.99 -0.88 -8.21
CA GLN A 127 13.01 -0.58 -7.20
C GLN A 127 12.45 -0.59 -5.77
N LEU A 128 13.20 -1.21 -4.87
CA LEU A 128 13.09 -1.17 -3.42
C LEU A 128 14.48 -0.86 -2.86
N SER A 129 14.59 0.09 -1.94
CA SER A 129 15.88 0.53 -1.41
C SER A 129 15.87 0.49 0.11
N PHE A 130 16.97 0.01 0.70
CA PHE A 130 17.15 -0.13 2.14
C PHE A 130 18.30 0.74 2.63
N CYS A 131 18.16 1.35 3.80
CA CYS A 131 19.20 2.17 4.44
C CYS A 131 19.16 1.99 5.96
N ARG A 132 20.32 1.99 6.61
CA ARG A 132 20.45 1.99 8.08
C ARG A 132 20.78 3.39 8.58
N PRO A 133 19.84 4.15 9.16
CA PRO A 133 20.05 5.59 9.35
C PRO A 133 21.17 5.94 10.34
N ALA A 134 21.37 5.12 11.38
CA ALA A 134 22.35 5.37 12.44
C ALA A 134 23.82 5.12 12.02
N ARG A 135 24.05 4.29 10.99
CA ARG A 135 25.42 3.94 10.56
C ARG A 135 26.09 5.15 9.90
N GLY A 136 27.20 5.61 10.46
CA GLY A 136 27.91 6.81 10.00
C GLY A 136 28.34 6.83 8.52
N ASN A 137 28.51 5.65 7.90
CA ASN A 137 28.78 5.48 6.45
C ASN A 137 27.63 4.69 5.78
N SER A 138 26.39 4.98 6.14
CA SER A 138 25.25 4.27 5.54
C SER A 138 25.22 4.46 4.03
N GLU A 139 24.91 3.39 3.31
CA GLU A 139 24.69 3.39 1.87
C GLU A 139 23.36 2.73 1.57
N TRP A 140 22.79 3.06 0.41
CA TRP A 140 21.57 2.40 -0.06
C TRP A 140 21.89 1.01 -0.59
N THR A 141 21.29 -0.01 0.02
CA THR A 141 21.20 -1.33 -0.60
C THR A 141 19.96 -1.36 -1.50
N ASN A 142 20.19 -1.40 -2.81
CA ASN A 142 19.12 -1.31 -3.80
C ASN A 142 18.78 -2.70 -4.36
N VAL A 143 17.50 -3.04 -4.36
CA VAL A 143 16.97 -4.30 -4.89
C VAL A 143 16.10 -4.01 -6.12
N ARG A 144 16.42 -4.70 -7.22
CA ARG A 144 15.56 -4.73 -8.41
C ARG A 144 14.58 -5.89 -8.30
N ILE A 145 13.31 -5.57 -8.14
CA ILE A 145 12.19 -6.51 -8.19
C ILE A 145 11.93 -6.88 -9.66
N ALA A 146 12.09 -8.15 -9.99
CA ALA A 146 11.86 -8.66 -11.34
C ALA A 146 10.36 -8.76 -11.69
N ASP A 147 9.54 -9.08 -10.69
CA ASP A 147 8.12 -9.34 -10.85
C ASP A 147 7.30 -8.05 -10.84
N SER A 148 6.66 -7.75 -11.97
CA SER A 148 5.88 -6.53 -12.17
C SER A 148 4.66 -6.43 -11.27
N SER A 149 4.18 -7.54 -10.69
CA SER A 149 3.04 -7.49 -9.77
C SER A 149 3.31 -6.62 -8.54
N PHE A 150 4.58 -6.38 -8.19
CA PHE A 150 4.95 -5.57 -7.02
C PHE A 150 5.27 -4.11 -7.33
N PHE A 151 5.10 -3.68 -8.58
CA PHE A 151 5.55 -2.33 -9.01
C PHE A 151 4.78 -1.20 -8.35
N ASN A 152 3.52 -1.43 -7.98
CA ASN A 152 2.67 -0.44 -7.32
C ASN A 152 2.35 -0.79 -5.85
N SER A 153 3.07 -1.75 -5.28
CA SER A 153 2.80 -2.23 -3.91
C SER A 153 3.34 -1.26 -2.86
N HIS A 154 2.74 -1.33 -1.67
CA HIS A 154 3.25 -0.67 -0.47
C HIS A 154 4.07 -1.67 0.35
N VAL A 155 5.23 -1.23 0.85
CA VAL A 155 6.07 -2.00 1.76
C VAL A 155 5.64 -1.78 3.21
N MET A 156 5.64 -2.83 4.02
CA MET A 156 5.55 -2.76 5.48
C MET A 156 6.66 -3.59 6.09
N TYR A 157 6.99 -3.33 7.35
CA TYR A 157 7.81 -4.26 8.13
C TYR A 157 6.91 -5.20 8.94
N SER A 158 7.11 -6.51 8.78
CA SER A 158 6.47 -7.53 9.63
C SER A 158 7.41 -7.82 10.80
N GLU A 159 6.95 -7.56 12.02
CA GLU A 159 7.69 -7.92 13.23
C GLU A 159 7.67 -9.44 13.42
N ARG A 160 6.57 -10.12 13.05
CA ARG A 160 6.47 -11.58 13.11
C ARG A 160 7.54 -12.28 12.28
N ASP A 161 7.70 -11.84 11.03
CA ASP A 161 8.58 -12.50 10.07
C ASP A 161 10.00 -11.87 10.04
N GLU A 162 10.21 -10.77 10.79
CA GLU A 162 11.43 -9.95 10.79
C GLU A 162 11.86 -9.51 9.38
N MET A 163 10.87 -9.20 8.52
CA MET A 163 11.09 -8.94 7.09
C MET A 163 10.26 -7.79 6.57
N PHE A 164 10.78 -7.13 5.53
CA PHE A 164 10.01 -6.17 4.76
C PHE A 164 9.15 -6.90 3.75
N SER A 165 7.84 -6.74 3.88
CA SER A 165 6.84 -7.49 3.12
C SER A 165 5.94 -6.55 2.33
N MET A 166 5.44 -7.02 1.19
CA MET A 166 4.44 -6.32 0.40
C MET A 166 3.56 -7.31 -0.37
N PRO A 167 2.26 -7.00 -0.56
CA PRO A 167 1.38 -7.84 -1.36
C PRO A 167 1.63 -7.62 -2.85
N SER A 168 1.46 -8.66 -3.66
CA SER A 168 1.40 -8.52 -5.11
C SER A 168 0.13 -7.77 -5.51
N SER A 169 0.13 -7.18 -6.69
CA SER A 169 -1.11 -6.81 -7.39
C SER A 169 -2.04 -8.02 -7.40
N GLU A 170 -3.33 -7.78 -7.21
CA GLU A 170 -4.37 -8.79 -6.97
C GLU A 170 -4.32 -9.51 -5.62
N GLY A 171 -3.21 -9.41 -4.88
CA GLY A 171 -3.01 -10.04 -3.58
C GLY A 171 -2.84 -11.56 -3.66
N ASN A 172 -2.37 -12.12 -4.77
CA ASN A 172 -2.19 -13.57 -4.87
C ASN A 172 -0.90 -14.07 -4.19
N TYR A 173 0.05 -13.16 -3.97
CA TYR A 173 1.33 -13.46 -3.34
C TYR A 173 1.71 -12.37 -2.35
N ILE A 174 2.47 -12.73 -1.32
CA ILE A 174 3.24 -11.80 -0.50
C ILE A 174 4.71 -12.04 -0.81
N GLY A 175 5.43 -10.98 -1.16
CA GLY A 175 6.88 -11.01 -1.27
C GLY A 175 7.47 -10.46 0.02
N SER A 176 8.51 -11.12 0.53
CA SER A 176 9.22 -10.72 1.75
C SER A 176 10.73 -10.67 1.49
N TRP A 177 11.38 -9.62 1.94
CA TRP A 177 12.80 -9.35 1.76
C TRP A 177 13.47 -9.27 3.13
N ASP A 178 14.48 -10.11 3.29
CA ASP A 178 15.42 -10.09 4.41
C ASP A 178 16.61 -9.19 4.04
N ILE A 179 17.04 -8.30 4.94
CA ILE A 179 18.16 -7.39 4.71
C ILE A 179 19.51 -8.05 5.02
N GLY A 180 19.51 -9.28 5.56
CA GLY A 180 20.69 -10.09 5.80
C GLY A 180 21.33 -10.66 4.52
N GLU A 181 21.88 -11.88 4.64
CA GLU A 181 22.69 -12.54 3.58
C GLU A 181 21.92 -12.83 2.27
N HIS A 182 20.61 -12.61 2.26
CA HIS A 182 19.71 -13.02 1.19
C HIS A 182 18.89 -11.86 0.61
N ILE A 183 19.40 -10.62 0.65
CA ILE A 183 18.67 -9.42 0.16
C ILE A 183 18.20 -9.47 -1.30
N HIS A 184 18.84 -10.28 -2.14
CA HIS A 184 18.43 -10.52 -3.52
C HIS A 184 17.45 -11.69 -3.69
N ASN A 185 17.29 -12.53 -2.66
CA ASN A 185 16.39 -13.67 -2.64
C ASN A 185 15.16 -13.33 -1.80
N ARG A 186 14.06 -12.98 -2.47
CA ARG A 186 12.78 -12.81 -1.77
C ARG A 186 12.19 -14.16 -1.37
N LYS A 187 11.56 -14.22 -0.20
CA LYS A 187 10.58 -15.27 0.11
C LYS A 187 9.26 -14.90 -0.56
N VAL A 188 8.58 -15.88 -1.16
CA VAL A 188 7.27 -15.67 -1.80
C VAL A 188 6.26 -16.60 -1.16
N LEU A 189 5.27 -16.02 -0.50
CA LEU A 189 4.15 -16.74 0.07
C LEU A 189 2.95 -16.65 -0.87
N LYS A 190 2.43 -17.79 -1.33
CA LYS A 190 1.22 -17.85 -2.17
C LYS A 190 -0.03 -17.85 -1.30
N LEU A 191 -0.94 -16.91 -1.54
CA LEU A 191 -2.17 -16.80 -0.78
C LEU A 191 -3.27 -17.73 -1.31
N ARG A 192 -3.93 -18.42 -0.37
CA ARG A 192 -5.01 -19.37 -0.58
C ARG A 192 -6.28 -18.82 0.05
N TYR A 193 -7.12 -18.23 -0.79
CA TYR A 193 -8.34 -17.57 -0.37
C TYR A 193 -9.41 -18.56 0.11
N ARG A 194 -9.97 -18.30 1.29
CA ARG A 194 -11.06 -19.08 1.89
C ARG A 194 -12.23 -18.17 2.27
N ASN A 195 -13.43 -18.75 2.30
CA ASN A 195 -14.67 -18.08 2.70
C ASN A 195 -14.97 -16.79 1.92
N LEU A 196 -14.64 -16.77 0.62
CA LEU A 196 -14.86 -15.60 -0.24
C LEU A 196 -16.29 -15.04 -0.10
N PRO A 197 -16.46 -13.71 -0.09
CA PRO A 197 -17.77 -13.10 0.05
C PRO A 197 -18.69 -13.54 -1.11
N LYS A 198 -19.92 -13.92 -0.77
CA LYS A 198 -20.98 -14.14 -1.78
C LYS A 198 -21.51 -12.79 -2.21
N LEU A 199 -21.35 -12.49 -3.49
CA LEU A 199 -21.77 -11.22 -4.08
C LEU A 199 -22.86 -11.46 -5.12
N VAL A 200 -23.85 -10.58 -5.16
CA VAL A 200 -24.85 -10.56 -6.24
C VAL A 200 -24.27 -9.89 -7.49
N GLN A 201 -24.89 -10.11 -8.65
CA GLN A 201 -24.37 -9.62 -9.94
C GLN A 201 -24.07 -8.11 -9.94
N LYS A 202 -24.97 -7.28 -9.41
CA LYS A 202 -24.77 -5.83 -9.34
C LYS A 202 -23.55 -5.43 -8.50
N GLU A 203 -23.25 -6.17 -7.44
CA GLU A 203 -22.07 -5.92 -6.62
C GLU A 203 -20.79 -6.31 -7.35
N TRP A 204 -20.81 -7.42 -8.10
CA TRP A 204 -19.70 -7.79 -8.97
C TRP A 204 -19.42 -6.73 -10.02
N GLU A 205 -20.45 -6.28 -10.73
CA GLU A 205 -20.33 -5.23 -11.76
C GLU A 205 -19.80 -3.91 -11.17
N LEU A 206 -20.22 -3.57 -9.94
CA LEU A 206 -19.67 -2.41 -9.23
C LEU A 206 -18.17 -2.58 -8.98
N LEU A 207 -17.75 -3.71 -8.38
CA LEU A 207 -16.35 -3.94 -8.02
C LEU A 207 -15.44 -4.11 -9.26
N ASP A 208 -15.94 -4.71 -10.34
CA ASP A 208 -15.23 -4.82 -11.61
C ASP A 208 -14.94 -3.44 -12.24
N SER A 209 -15.82 -2.46 -11.99
CA SER A 209 -15.62 -1.07 -12.42
C SER A 209 -14.69 -0.26 -11.51
N CYS A 210 -14.27 -0.79 -10.36
CA CYS A 210 -13.43 -0.09 -9.39
C CYS A 210 -11.93 -0.27 -9.69
N PHE A 211 -11.14 0.72 -9.27
CA PHE A 211 -9.73 0.51 -9.01
C PHE A 211 -9.56 -0.29 -7.72
N ARG A 212 -8.57 -1.18 -7.69
CA ARG A 212 -8.25 -1.98 -6.51
C ARG A 212 -6.79 -1.77 -6.11
N SER A 213 -6.56 -1.61 -4.82
CA SER A 213 -5.23 -1.65 -4.20
C SER A 213 -5.19 -2.64 -3.06
N GLU A 214 -4.06 -3.29 -2.88
CA GLU A 214 -3.80 -4.26 -1.81
C GLU A 214 -2.86 -3.67 -0.75
N HIS A 215 -3.27 -3.75 0.52
CA HIS A 215 -2.52 -3.25 1.67
C HIS A 215 -2.35 -4.39 2.67
N LEU A 216 -1.11 -4.67 3.04
CA LEU A 216 -0.79 -5.60 4.12
C LEU A 216 -0.66 -4.80 5.41
N VAL A 217 -1.22 -5.31 6.50
CA VAL A 217 -1.14 -4.69 7.82
C VAL A 217 -0.96 -5.76 8.88
N GLU A 218 -0.09 -5.50 9.85
CA GLU A 218 0.13 -6.36 11.01
C GLU A 218 -0.27 -5.63 12.28
N SER A 219 -1.07 -6.30 13.10
CA SER A 219 -1.44 -5.83 14.43
C SER A 219 -0.40 -6.30 15.43
N ARG A 220 0.40 -5.37 15.95
CA ARG A 220 1.37 -5.67 17.02
C ARG A 220 0.69 -6.03 18.35
N PHE A 221 -0.61 -5.75 18.49
CA PHE A 221 -1.38 -6.03 19.70
C PHE A 221 -1.95 -7.45 19.74
N THR A 222 -2.25 -8.02 18.57
CA THR A 222 -2.83 -9.37 18.46
C THR A 222 -1.92 -10.37 17.77
N GLY A 223 -0.86 -9.91 17.10
CA GLY A 223 0.00 -10.72 16.24
C GLY A 223 -0.63 -11.08 14.88
N GLU A 224 -1.87 -10.64 14.63
CA GLU A 224 -2.60 -10.96 13.40
C GLU A 224 -2.11 -10.11 12.23
N THR A 225 -2.08 -10.72 11.05
CA THR A 225 -1.81 -10.02 9.79
C THR A 225 -3.07 -10.02 8.94
N PHE A 226 -3.42 -8.86 8.39
CA PHE A 226 -4.54 -8.71 7.48
C PHE A 226 -4.08 -8.24 6.11
N LEU A 227 -4.66 -8.83 5.06
CA LEU A 227 -4.64 -8.30 3.71
C LEU A 227 -5.94 -7.54 3.46
N VAL A 228 -5.85 -6.23 3.23
CA VAL A 228 -6.97 -5.38 2.88
C VAL A 228 -6.97 -5.10 1.38
N LYS A 229 -8.04 -5.49 0.70
CA LYS A 229 -8.33 -5.06 -0.68
C LYS A 229 -9.25 -3.85 -0.64
N TRP A 230 -8.74 -2.72 -1.07
CA TRP A 230 -9.46 -1.45 -1.08
C TRP A 230 -9.94 -1.13 -2.50
N TYR A 231 -11.26 -1.07 -2.67
CA TYR A 231 -11.93 -0.77 -3.94
C TYR A 231 -12.37 0.70 -3.95
N THR A 232 -11.89 1.45 -4.93
CA THR A 232 -12.19 2.86 -5.12
C THR A 232 -12.70 3.13 -6.52
N LYS A 233 -13.56 4.13 -6.67
CA LYS A 233 -14.11 4.52 -7.97
C LYS A 233 -14.09 6.03 -8.11
N ARG A 234 -13.87 6.52 -9.32
CA ARG A 234 -14.03 7.94 -9.62
C ARG A 234 -15.52 8.28 -9.61
N ASN A 235 -15.90 9.26 -8.80
CA ASN A 235 -17.26 9.77 -8.77
C ASN A 235 -17.52 10.55 -10.08
N SER A 236 -18.42 10.03 -10.91
CA SER A 236 -18.83 10.65 -12.18
C SER A 236 -19.82 11.80 -12.01
N ASP A 237 -20.48 11.88 -10.85
CA ASP A 237 -21.67 12.71 -10.67
C ASP A 237 -21.31 14.11 -10.13
N ASN A 238 -20.14 14.24 -9.50
CA ASN A 238 -19.56 15.51 -9.08
C ASN A 238 -18.60 16.02 -10.16
N ASN A 239 -18.78 17.27 -10.62
CA ASN A 239 -17.98 17.96 -11.65
C ASN A 239 -16.44 17.99 -11.40
N ASN A 240 -15.97 17.46 -10.28
CA ASN A 240 -14.57 17.46 -9.85
C ASN A 240 -13.86 16.10 -10.02
N GLY A 241 -14.57 15.02 -10.39
CA GLY A 241 -13.96 13.71 -10.67
C GLY A 241 -13.16 13.09 -9.51
N LYS A 242 -13.57 13.34 -8.27
CA LYS A 242 -12.91 12.84 -7.05
C LYS A 242 -13.03 11.33 -6.89
N MET A 243 -12.07 10.71 -6.21
CA MET A 243 -12.17 9.30 -5.84
C MET A 243 -13.12 9.09 -4.66
N ARG A 244 -13.78 7.93 -4.64
CA ARG A 244 -14.63 7.46 -3.56
C ARG A 244 -14.25 6.03 -3.20
N THR A 245 -14.34 5.68 -1.93
CA THR A 245 -14.26 4.30 -1.46
C THR A 245 -15.60 3.60 -1.63
N GLU A 246 -15.61 2.52 -2.40
CA GLU A 246 -16.82 1.70 -2.63
C GLU A 246 -16.87 0.49 -1.69
N ARG A 247 -15.72 -0.16 -1.42
CA ARG A 247 -15.69 -1.36 -0.59
C ARG A 247 -14.30 -1.69 -0.06
N PHE A 248 -14.28 -2.37 1.08
CA PHE A 248 -13.12 -3.11 1.58
C PHE A 248 -13.42 -4.60 1.61
N PHE A 249 -12.43 -5.42 1.28
CA PHE A 249 -12.39 -6.82 1.71
C PHE A 249 -11.16 -7.04 2.58
N VAL A 250 -11.38 -7.61 3.75
CA VAL A 250 -10.32 -7.93 4.71
C VAL A 250 -10.17 -9.44 4.78
N PHE A 251 -8.93 -9.89 4.69
CA PHE A 251 -8.57 -11.29 4.83
C PHE A 251 -7.58 -11.42 5.98
N ASN A 252 -7.88 -12.24 6.98
CA ASN A 252 -6.90 -12.64 7.98
C ASN A 252 -5.94 -13.65 7.34
N THR A 253 -4.63 -13.39 7.43
CA THR A 253 -3.59 -14.19 6.77
C THR A 253 -2.66 -14.85 7.78
N ASP A 254 -2.41 -16.15 7.60
CA ASP A 254 -1.46 -16.93 8.39
C ASP A 254 -0.13 -17.19 7.65
N GLU A 255 0.82 -17.79 8.36
CA GLU A 255 2.17 -18.09 7.89
C GLU A 255 2.18 -19.14 6.76
N GLU A 256 1.18 -20.03 6.71
CA GLU A 256 1.01 -20.98 5.62
C GLU A 256 0.34 -20.35 4.37
N GLY A 257 0.01 -19.07 4.42
CA GLY A 257 -0.58 -18.33 3.31
C GLY A 257 -2.05 -18.63 3.11
N ASN A 258 -2.79 -19.09 4.12
CA ASN A 258 -4.25 -19.04 4.07
C ASN A 258 -4.71 -17.60 4.23
N ALA A 259 -5.63 -17.16 3.38
CA ALA A 259 -6.23 -15.83 3.44
C ALA A 259 -7.74 -16.00 3.64
N VAL A 260 -8.20 -15.93 4.89
CA VAL A 260 -9.60 -16.16 5.26
C VAL A 260 -10.34 -14.84 5.26
N TYR A 261 -11.37 -14.70 4.41
CA TYR A 261 -12.21 -13.51 4.44
C TYR A 261 -12.85 -13.35 5.81
N THR A 262 -12.75 -12.15 6.38
CA THR A 262 -13.35 -11.81 7.66
C THR A 262 -14.18 -10.54 7.56
N ARG A 263 -15.21 -10.49 8.40
CA ARG A 263 -16.06 -9.31 8.67
C ARG A 263 -15.81 -8.74 10.06
N ASP A 264 -14.86 -9.34 10.76
CA ASP A 264 -14.54 -9.05 12.15
C ASP A 264 -13.02 -9.11 12.34
N ILE A 265 -12.44 -7.96 12.70
CA ILE A 265 -11.03 -7.83 13.10
C ILE A 265 -10.88 -7.64 14.61
N GLY A 266 -11.96 -7.84 15.37
CA GLY A 266 -12.00 -7.67 16.82
C GLY A 266 -11.93 -6.21 17.25
N ASP A 267 -11.33 -5.98 18.43
CA ASP A 267 -11.09 -4.67 19.04
C ASP A 267 -9.95 -3.89 18.35
N LEU A 268 -9.97 -3.85 17.01
CA LEU A 268 -8.97 -3.21 16.18
C LEU A 268 -9.62 -2.22 15.20
N CYS A 269 -8.86 -1.19 14.86
CA CYS A 269 -9.14 -0.27 13.79
C CYS A 269 -7.91 -0.09 12.90
N ILE A 270 -8.05 -0.36 11.61
CA ILE A 270 -6.97 -0.27 10.61
C ILE A 270 -6.87 1.18 10.12
N GLN A 271 -5.68 1.76 10.14
CA GLN A 271 -5.38 3.08 9.60
C GLN A 271 -4.73 2.96 8.21
N LEU A 272 -5.52 3.11 7.14
CA LEU A 272 -5.06 3.06 5.75
C LEU A 272 -4.72 4.46 5.24
N SER A 273 -3.57 4.62 4.60
CA SER A 273 -3.17 5.87 3.95
C SER A 273 -2.06 5.63 2.92
N LYS A 274 -1.41 6.68 2.42
CA LYS A 274 -0.16 6.54 1.64
C LYS A 274 1.06 6.16 2.51
N ALA A 275 0.91 6.14 3.83
CA ALA A 275 1.97 5.76 4.77
C ALA A 275 2.07 4.24 4.92
N GLU A 276 2.99 3.77 5.76
CA GLU A 276 2.90 2.41 6.28
C GLU A 276 1.55 2.22 7.00
N THR A 277 0.84 1.14 6.67
CA THR A 277 -0.46 0.83 7.28
C THR A 277 -0.24 0.24 8.67
N PHE A 278 -1.08 0.59 9.63
CA PHE A 278 -0.99 0.09 11.00
C PHE A 278 -2.36 -0.13 11.65
N CYS A 279 -2.40 -0.94 12.71
CA CYS A 279 -3.59 -1.17 13.53
C CYS A 279 -3.49 -0.42 14.87
N LEU A 280 -4.64 0.06 15.35
CA LEU A 280 -4.81 0.60 16.70
C LEU A 280 -5.97 -0.11 17.39
N PRO A 281 -5.85 -0.45 18.69
CA PRO A 281 -6.97 -0.91 19.49
C PRO A 281 -8.09 0.14 19.58
N ALA A 282 -9.36 -0.25 19.59
CA ALA A 282 -10.48 0.71 19.53
C ALA A 282 -10.51 1.65 20.74
N ARG A 283 -9.98 1.22 21.89
CA ARG A 283 -9.78 2.08 23.08
C ARG A 283 -8.98 3.36 22.82
N PHE A 284 -8.20 3.42 21.74
CA PHE A 284 -7.44 4.61 21.34
C PHE A 284 -8.14 5.50 20.32
N ILE A 285 -9.29 5.07 19.78
CA ILE A 285 -10.05 5.75 18.72
C ILE A 285 -11.53 5.77 19.12
N ASP A 286 -11.84 6.39 20.25
CA ASP A 286 -13.22 6.65 20.72
C ASP A 286 -14.21 5.46 20.62
N GLY A 287 -13.72 4.21 20.70
CA GLY A 287 -14.54 3.00 20.73
C GLY A 287 -14.97 2.45 19.37
N TYR A 288 -14.40 2.88 18.24
CA TYR A 288 -14.66 2.27 16.94
C TYR A 288 -13.90 0.95 16.78
N ASP A 289 -14.48 -0.14 17.25
CA ASP A 289 -13.99 -1.50 16.99
C ASP A 289 -14.39 -1.97 15.58
N ASN A 290 -13.66 -2.98 15.09
CA ASN A 290 -13.92 -3.60 13.81
C ASN A 290 -14.08 -2.61 12.63
N TYR A 291 -13.17 -1.64 12.55
CA TYR A 291 -13.28 -0.49 11.65
C TYR A 291 -12.03 -0.26 10.79
N ILE A 292 -12.20 0.48 9.70
CA ILE A 292 -11.12 0.97 8.85
C ILE A 292 -11.28 2.47 8.70
N ASN A 293 -10.26 3.23 9.10
CA ASN A 293 -10.12 4.65 8.76
C ASN A 293 -9.19 4.77 7.57
N PHE A 294 -9.55 5.59 6.57
CA PHE A 294 -8.77 5.73 5.35
C PHE A 294 -8.53 7.18 4.97
N LEU A 295 -7.31 7.46 4.50
CA LEU A 295 -6.91 8.70 3.85
C LEU A 295 -6.45 8.40 2.42
N GLY A 296 -7.30 8.74 1.46
CA GLY A 296 -6.99 8.67 0.04
C GLY A 296 -6.22 9.92 -0.44
N THR A 297 -6.12 10.08 -1.77
CA THR A 297 -5.44 11.25 -2.34
C THR A 297 -6.28 12.53 -2.21
N ASP A 298 -7.59 12.41 -2.31
CA ASP A 298 -8.56 13.50 -2.42
C ASP A 298 -9.88 13.21 -1.67
N HIS A 299 -9.91 12.12 -0.90
CA HIS A 299 -11.05 11.67 -0.12
C HIS A 299 -10.56 11.00 1.15
N LEU A 300 -11.40 11.03 2.18
CA LEU A 300 -11.16 10.34 3.44
C LEU A 300 -12.46 9.78 3.98
N GLY A 301 -12.34 8.94 4.99
CA GLY A 301 -13.51 8.46 5.68
C GLY A 301 -13.21 7.26 6.54
N SER A 302 -14.29 6.59 6.90
CA SER A 302 -14.22 5.41 7.73
C SER A 302 -15.32 4.42 7.33
N GLY A 303 -15.12 3.15 7.66
CA GLY A 303 -16.11 2.12 7.41
C GLY A 303 -15.91 0.90 8.28
N SER A 304 -17.02 0.33 8.75
CA SER A 304 -17.00 -0.94 9.47
C SER A 304 -16.56 -2.06 8.54
N VAL A 305 -15.73 -2.98 9.02
CA VAL A 305 -15.34 -4.18 8.26
C VAL A 305 -16.54 -5.13 8.06
N ALA A 306 -17.52 -5.10 8.97
CA ALA A 306 -18.71 -5.93 8.89
C ALA A 306 -19.68 -5.48 7.80
N ASN A 307 -19.75 -4.17 7.56
CA ASN A 307 -20.70 -3.55 6.64
C ASN A 307 -20.04 -3.16 5.33
N THR A 308 -20.86 -3.12 4.28
CA THR A 308 -20.43 -2.65 2.96
C THR A 308 -20.58 -1.14 2.78
N LEU A 309 -21.09 -0.44 3.79
CA LEU A 309 -21.30 1.00 3.75
C LEU A 309 -20.07 1.70 4.31
N THR A 310 -19.52 2.62 3.52
CA THR A 310 -18.38 3.46 3.87
C THR A 310 -18.84 4.91 3.93
N ASP A 311 -18.58 5.55 5.06
CA ASP A 311 -18.81 6.97 5.24
C ASP A 311 -17.70 7.70 4.49
N ASN A 312 -18.04 8.22 3.32
CA ASN A 312 -17.11 8.95 2.46
C ASN A 312 -17.29 10.44 2.69
N TYR A 313 -16.20 11.12 3.02
CA TYR A 313 -16.17 12.57 3.11
C TYR A 313 -15.30 13.12 1.99
N ASP A 314 -15.90 13.99 1.17
CA ASP A 314 -15.16 14.75 0.17
C ASP A 314 -14.23 15.71 0.89
N TYR A 315 -12.92 15.48 0.78
CA TYR A 315 -11.94 16.44 1.28
C TYR A 315 -11.52 17.35 0.12
N ALA A 316 -11.69 18.66 0.28
CA ALA A 316 -11.03 19.60 -0.61
C ALA A 316 -9.61 19.80 -0.07
N PHE A 317 -8.58 19.66 -0.90
CA PHE A 317 -7.26 20.25 -0.60
C PHE A 317 -7.41 21.78 -0.67
N SER A 318 -8.16 22.38 0.27
CA SER A 318 -8.27 23.82 0.44
C SER A 318 -7.16 24.26 1.37
N SER A 319 -5.91 24.25 0.92
CA SER A 319 -4.78 24.92 1.61
C SER A 319 -4.57 24.58 3.11
N SER A 320 -5.24 23.56 3.66
CA SER A 320 -5.11 23.12 5.05
C SER A 320 -4.22 21.88 5.05
N GLY A 321 -2.97 22.08 5.46
CA GLY A 321 -1.81 21.20 5.33
C GLY A 321 -1.85 19.84 6.04
N THR A 322 -2.96 19.08 5.98
CA THR A 322 -2.97 17.69 6.45
C THR A 322 -2.54 16.78 5.30
N PRO A 323 -1.37 16.13 5.39
CA PRO A 323 -0.86 15.31 4.30
C PRO A 323 -1.62 13.96 4.27
N PRO A 324 -1.64 13.22 3.14
CA PRO A 324 -2.45 12.00 2.96
C PRO A 324 -1.88 10.78 3.71
N TYR A 325 -1.39 11.00 4.93
CA TYR A 325 -0.64 10.07 5.75
C TYR A 325 -1.21 10.06 7.15
N TRP A 326 -1.49 8.87 7.66
CA TRP A 326 -1.63 8.67 9.10
C TRP A 326 -0.24 8.55 9.72
N ILE A 327 0.01 9.32 10.78
CA ILE A 327 1.28 9.28 11.51
C ILE A 327 1.03 8.47 12.79
N PRO A 328 1.66 7.29 12.95
CA PRO A 328 1.57 6.54 14.20
C PRO A 328 2.08 7.38 15.38
N ARG A 329 1.65 7.07 16.60
CA ARG A 329 2.32 7.63 17.78
C ARG A 329 3.71 7.00 17.91
N LYS A 330 4.70 7.79 18.33
CA LYS A 330 6.01 7.25 18.72
C LYS A 330 5.81 6.29 19.89
N LYS A 331 6.52 5.15 19.88
CA LYS A 331 6.65 4.31 21.06
C LYS A 331 7.39 5.14 22.13
N LYS A 332 6.85 5.21 23.35
CA LYS A 332 7.67 5.61 24.51
C LYS A 332 8.59 4.43 24.81
N ILE A 333 9.89 4.70 24.88
CA ILE A 333 10.86 3.75 25.42
C ILE A 333 10.76 3.95 26.94
N ASP A 334 10.18 2.98 27.64
CA ASP A 334 10.13 2.94 29.10
C ASP A 334 11.43 2.36 29.68
#